data_AF-A0A4U9W2X0-F1
#
_entry.id   AF-A0A4U9W2X0-F1
#
_cell.length_a   1.000
_cell.length_b   1.000
_cell.length_c   1.000
_cell.angle_alpha   90.00
_cell.angle_beta   90.00
_cell.angle_gamma   90.00
#
_symmetry.space_group_name_H-M   'P 1'
#
loop_
_entity.id
_entity.type
_entity.pdbx_description
1 polymer ?
#
loop_
_entity_poly.entity_id
_entity_poly.type
_entity_poly.pdbx_seq_one_letter_code
_entity_poly.pdbx_strand_id
1 'polypeptide(L)' 'MTDYSPLLSGVPGIAHGFGNKGALLPTPLQPFRNTLPEKKQVHGTRIVDIHQAASNAAKPMAFLPASQGS' A
#
# COMPACT_ATOMS: atom_id res chain seq x y z
N MET A 1 -13.86 10.55 -10.60
CA MET A 1 -13.68 9.13 -10.22
C MET A 1 -13.46 9.13 -8.72
N THR A 2 -14.28 8.42 -7.95
CA THR A 2 -14.09 8.36 -6.49
C THR A 2 -12.88 7.50 -6.18
N ASP A 3 -11.97 8.01 -5.36
CA ASP A 3 -10.71 7.37 -5.01
C ASP A 3 -10.88 6.21 -3.99
N TYR A 4 -12.10 5.65 -3.85
CA TYR A 4 -12.47 4.67 -2.82
C TYR A 4 -13.36 3.55 -3.38
N SER A 5 -13.23 2.36 -2.79
CA SER A 5 -14.09 1.20 -3.03
C SER A 5 -15.07 1.01 -1.85
N PRO A 6 -16.40 0.95 -2.08
CA PRO A 6 -17.38 0.64 -1.04
C PRO A 6 -17.14 -0.72 -0.37
N LEU A 7 -16.65 -1.71 -1.11
CA LEU A 7 -16.32 -3.04 -0.56
C LEU A 7 -15.21 -2.97 0.47
N LEU A 8 -14.19 -2.15 0.21
CA LEU A 8 -13.07 -1.97 1.15
C LEU A 8 -13.43 -1.04 2.31
N SER A 9 -14.32 -0.05 2.08
CA SER A 9 -14.82 0.84 3.14
C SER A 9 -15.60 0.11 4.23
N GLY A 10 -16.11 -1.10 3.95
CA GLY A 10 -16.78 -1.93 4.94
C GLY A 10 -15.84 -2.70 5.88
N VAL A 11 -14.51 -2.69 5.64
CA VAL A 11 -13.55 -3.46 6.45
C VAL A 11 -13.05 -2.61 7.62
N PRO A 12 -13.37 -2.95 8.89
CA PRO A 12 -12.95 -2.18 10.04
C PRO A 12 -11.42 -2.17 10.17
N GLY A 13 -10.85 -1.01 10.50
CA GLY A 13 -9.42 -0.86 10.77
C GLY A 13 -8.53 -0.81 9.52
N ILE A 14 -9.11 -0.83 8.30
CA ILE A 14 -8.36 -0.69 7.05
C ILE A 14 -8.54 0.73 6.50
N ALA A 15 -7.43 1.43 6.28
CA ALA A 15 -7.40 2.63 5.46
C ALA A 15 -7.02 2.27 4.02
N HIS A 16 -7.83 2.68 3.05
CA HIS A 16 -7.60 2.42 1.62
C HIS A 16 -7.85 3.66 0.76
N GLY A 17 -7.35 3.60 -0.47
CA GLY A 17 -7.66 4.57 -1.51
C GLY A 17 -6.84 4.30 -2.78
N PHE A 18 -7.36 4.77 -3.91
CA PHE A 18 -6.71 4.67 -5.22
C PHE A 18 -6.25 6.04 -5.68
N GLY A 19 -4.94 6.20 -5.89
CA GLY A 19 -4.38 7.43 -6.42
C GLY A 19 -4.86 7.70 -7.85
N ASN A 20 -4.94 8.99 -8.20
CA ASN A 20 -5.24 9.46 -9.55
C ASN A 20 -4.17 10.45 -10.02
N LYS A 21 -4.31 10.98 -11.24
CA LYS A 21 -3.32 11.92 -11.83
C LYS A 21 -3.16 13.22 -11.01
N GLY A 22 -4.20 13.68 -10.33
CA GLY A 22 -4.17 14.87 -9.47
C GLY A 22 -3.66 14.60 -8.05
N ALA A 23 -3.82 13.38 -7.55
CA ALA A 23 -3.35 12.96 -6.24
C ALA A 23 -2.86 11.51 -6.27
N LEU A 24 -1.54 11.31 -6.37
CA LEU A 24 -0.94 9.98 -6.43
C LEU A 24 -1.17 9.15 -5.15
N LEU A 25 -1.36 9.81 -4.01
CA LEU A 25 -1.73 9.20 -2.74
C LEU A 25 -2.96 9.92 -2.18
N PRO A 26 -4.10 9.23 -1.99
CA PRO A 26 -5.31 9.82 -1.42
C PRO A 26 -5.11 10.35 -0.01
N THR A 27 -5.86 11.39 0.37
CA THR A 27 -5.74 12.09 1.66
C THR A 27 -5.69 11.17 2.89
N PRO A 28 -6.56 10.14 3.03
CA PRO A 28 -6.53 9.26 4.20
C PRO A 28 -5.25 8.44 4.33
N LEU A 29 -4.51 8.27 3.23
CA LEU A 29 -3.26 7.52 3.20
C LEU A 29 -2.02 8.41 3.38
N GLN A 30 -2.15 9.73 3.34
CA GLN A 30 -1.04 10.66 3.49
C GLN A 30 -0.23 10.48 4.79
N PRO A 31 -0.82 10.15 5.95
CA PRO A 31 -0.04 9.88 7.18
C PRO A 31 0.97 8.73 7.02
N PHE A 32 0.72 7.80 6.09
CA PHE A 32 1.57 6.63 5.85
C PHE A 32 2.61 6.84 4.74
N ARG A 33 2.72 8.06 4.19
CA ARG A 33 3.62 8.36 3.07
C ARG A 33 5.07 7.93 3.33
N ASN A 34 5.56 8.19 4.55
CA ASN A 34 6.93 7.89 4.96
C ASN A 34 7.14 6.43 5.39
N THR A 35 6.07 5.62 5.47
CA THR A 35 6.16 4.20 5.78
C THR A 35 6.11 3.32 4.53
N LEU A 36 5.86 3.92 3.36
CA LEU A 36 5.78 3.19 2.09
C LEU A 36 7.12 2.52 1.78
N PRO A 37 7.14 1.20 1.55
CA PRO A 37 8.35 0.51 1.11
C PRO A 37 8.77 0.99 -0.29
N GLU A 38 10.07 1.01 -0.55
CA GLU A 38 10.58 1.34 -1.88
C GLU A 38 10.17 0.26 -2.88
N LYS A 39 9.42 0.67 -3.91
CA LYS A 39 8.93 -0.24 -4.96
C LYS A 39 9.60 0.06 -6.29
N LYS A 40 10.40 -0.89 -6.79
CA LYS A 40 10.89 -0.88 -8.17
C LYS A 40 10.13 -1.90 -9.01
N GLN A 41 9.12 -1.45 -9.75
CA GLN A 41 8.34 -2.31 -10.65
C GLN A 41 9.20 -2.78 -11.84
N VAL A 42 9.28 -4.10 -12.06
CA VAL A 42 10.12 -4.74 -13.10
C VAL A 42 9.36 -5.78 -13.91
N HIS A 43 8.02 -5.79 -13.85
CA HIS A 43 7.16 -6.71 -14.60
C HIS A 43 7.45 -8.21 -14.36
N GLY A 44 7.93 -8.56 -13.16
CA GLY A 44 8.06 -9.94 -12.70
C GLY A 44 6.85 -10.40 -11.88
N THR A 45 6.98 -11.49 -11.14
CA THR A 45 5.90 -12.03 -10.26
C THR A 45 6.28 -12.09 -8.79
N ARG A 46 7.47 -11.57 -8.42
CA ARG A 46 7.99 -11.65 -7.04
C ARG A 46 7.18 -10.76 -6.09
N ILE A 47 6.69 -11.37 -5.01
CA ILE A 47 6.03 -10.74 -3.86
C ILE A 47 7.01 -10.78 -2.69
N VAL A 48 7.03 -9.73 -1.87
CA VAL A 48 7.89 -9.64 -0.68
C VAL A 48 7.04 -9.25 0.52
N ASP A 49 7.20 -9.99 1.62
CA ASP A 49 6.58 -9.67 2.90
C ASP A 49 7.29 -8.47 3.55
N ILE A 50 6.49 -7.53 4.05
CA ILE A 50 7.00 -6.32 4.72
C ILE A 50 6.70 -6.41 6.21
N HIS A 51 7.78 -6.54 6.99
CA HIS A 51 7.73 -6.58 8.44
C HIS A 51 8.12 -5.25 9.09
N GLN A 52 8.69 -4.31 8.32
CA GLN A 52 9.16 -3.01 8.81
C GLN A 52 8.74 -1.89 7.85
N ALA A 53 8.30 -0.76 8.42
CA ALA A 53 7.99 0.45 7.67
C ALA A 53 9.22 0.94 6.87
N ALA A 54 8.98 1.52 5.69
CA ALA A 54 10.02 2.05 4.80
C ALA A 54 11.11 1.02 4.39
N SER A 55 10.79 -0.27 4.41
CA SER A 55 11.75 -1.32 4.03
C SER A 55 12.21 -1.18 2.58
N ASN A 56 13.53 -1.34 2.38
CA ASN A 56 14.18 -1.36 1.06
C ASN A 56 14.00 -2.72 0.41
N ALA A 57 12.78 -3.04 0.01
CA ALA A 57 12.50 -4.26 -0.70
C ALA A 57 13.01 -4.16 -2.15
N ALA A 58 14.02 -4.96 -2.48
CA ALA A 58 14.58 -4.99 -3.84
C ALA A 58 13.55 -5.55 -4.86
N LYS A 59 12.90 -4.63 -5.58
CA LYS A 59 12.05 -4.89 -6.78
C LYS A 59 10.78 -5.77 -6.60
N PRO A 60 9.93 -5.56 -5.60
CA PRO A 60 8.67 -6.30 -5.45
C PRO A 60 7.55 -5.75 -6.34
N MET A 61 6.71 -6.63 -6.88
CA MET A 61 5.50 -6.21 -7.62
C MET A 61 4.30 -5.94 -6.71
N ALA A 62 4.27 -6.57 -5.54
CA ALA A 62 3.27 -6.35 -4.51
C ALA A 62 3.90 -6.50 -3.13
N PHE A 63 3.27 -5.87 -2.14
CA PHE A 63 3.64 -5.97 -0.74
C PHE A 63 2.47 -6.59 0.02
N LEU A 64 2.79 -7.50 0.93
CA LEU A 64 1.85 -7.96 1.94
C LEU A 64 2.34 -7.41 3.28
N PRO A 65 1.54 -6.60 3.99
CA PRO A 65 1.85 -6.29 5.38
C PRO A 65 1.77 -7.58 6.19
N ALA A 66 2.75 -7.81 7.07
CA ALA A 66 2.70 -8.95 7.97
C ALA A 66 1.39 -8.95 8.77
N SER A 67 0.79 -10.13 8.95
CA SER A 67 -0.34 -10.27 9.87
C SER A 67 0.08 -9.79 11.25
N GLN A 68 -0.67 -8.86 11.86
CA GLN A 68 -0.52 -8.58 13.28
C GLN A 68 -0.78 -9.90 14.02
N GLY A 69 0.28 -10.49 14.58
CA GLY A 69 0.16 -11.67 15.42
C GLY A 69 -0.73 -11.35 16.61
N SER A 70 -1.62 -12.30 16.95
CA SER A 70 -2.52 -12.20 18.09
C SER A 70 -1.82 -12.31 19.42
#